data_AF-A0A949HDH3-F1
#
_entry.id   AF-A0A949HDH3-F1
#
_cell.length_a   1.000
_cell.length_b   1.000
_cell.length_c   1.000
_cell.angle_alpha   90.00
_cell.angle_beta   90.00
_cell.angle_gamma   90.00
#
_symmetry.space_group_name_H-M   'P 1'
#
loop_
_entity.id
_entity.type
_entity.pdbx_description
1 polymer ?
#
loop_
_entity_poly.entity_id
_entity_poly.type
_entity_poly.pdbx_seq_one_letter_code
_entity_poly.pdbx_strand_id
1 'polypeptide(L)'
;MAAHDEVTTRLALVLGDAAVVTLRSVLERLIPDDDWPGGWRAGCGAYLARQFAGDLADWVPRYRAGLAALDAEARLRHACAFADLAADAADALLRDIERGVTRADWPIDAAAFFAGAVDHAAEGFYSDPANGGNHAGIAWQMVGFVVTG
;
A
#
# COMPACT_ATOMS: atom_id res chain seq x y z
N MET A 1 15.51 -4.34 -10.76
CA MET A 1 15.98 -4.27 -9.37
C MET A 1 16.14 -2.81 -8.93
N ALA A 2 16.97 -2.00 -9.61
CA ALA A 2 17.23 -0.60 -9.25
C ALA A 2 15.99 0.32 -9.05
N ALA A 3 14.94 0.18 -9.87
CA ALA A 3 13.76 1.05 -9.78
C ALA A 3 12.95 0.89 -8.49
N HIS A 4 12.79 -0.35 -7.99
CA HIS A 4 12.09 -0.58 -6.71
C HIS A 4 12.94 -0.14 -5.51
N ASP A 5 14.26 -0.22 -5.61
CA ASP A 5 15.18 0.25 -4.57
C ASP A 5 15.11 1.77 -4.43
N GLU A 6 15.00 2.51 -5.54
CA GLU A 6 14.79 3.96 -5.55
C GLU A 6 13.43 4.35 -4.92
N VAL A 7 12.35 3.66 -5.31
CA VAL A 7 11.01 3.88 -4.74
C VAL A 7 11.00 3.63 -3.24
N THR A 8 11.61 2.53 -2.80
CA THR A 8 11.75 2.19 -1.37
C THR A 8 12.50 3.30 -0.64
N THR A 9 13.61 3.78 -1.19
CA THR A 9 14.41 4.86 -0.61
C THR A 9 13.61 6.16 -0.49
N ARG A 10 12.92 6.58 -1.56
CA ARG A 10 12.08 7.79 -1.54
C ARG A 10 10.96 7.70 -0.52
N LEU A 11 10.25 6.57 -0.45
CA LEU A 11 9.21 6.36 0.55
C LEU A 11 9.80 6.32 1.96
N ALA A 12 10.99 5.75 2.17
CA ALA A 12 11.61 5.67 3.49
C ALA A 12 11.97 7.05 4.03
N LEU A 13 12.40 7.98 3.17
CA LEU A 13 12.60 9.39 3.56
C LEU A 13 11.29 10.05 4.03
N VAL A 14 10.16 9.67 3.44
CA VAL A 14 8.85 10.30 3.68
C VAL A 14 8.01 9.58 4.74
N LEU A 15 8.21 8.30 5.00
CA LEU A 15 7.42 7.46 5.91
C LEU A 15 8.25 6.79 7.01
N GLY A 16 9.56 6.60 6.80
CA GLY A 16 10.45 5.77 7.62
C GLY A 16 10.47 4.31 7.15
N ASP A 17 11.63 3.64 7.30
CA ASP A 17 11.87 2.31 6.72
C ASP A 17 10.85 1.25 7.15
N ALA A 18 10.55 1.17 8.45
CA ALA A 18 9.59 0.19 8.99
C ALA A 18 8.18 0.37 8.42
N ALA A 19 7.76 1.64 8.20
CA ALA A 19 6.48 1.94 7.59
C ALA A 19 6.45 1.50 6.12
N VAL A 20 7.54 1.68 5.37
CA VAL A 20 7.60 1.23 3.96
C VAL A 20 7.52 -0.29 3.83
N VAL A 21 8.18 -1.02 4.72
CA VAL A 21 8.08 -2.50 4.76
C VAL A 21 6.62 -2.92 4.98
N THR A 22 5.94 -2.30 5.94
CA THR A 22 4.52 -2.55 6.21
C THR A 22 3.64 -2.17 5.02
N LEU A 23 3.86 -0.98 4.43
CA LEU A 23 3.11 -0.49 3.26
C LEU A 23 3.21 -1.45 2.09
N ARG A 24 4.42 -1.94 1.79
CA ARG A 24 4.63 -2.92 0.73
C ARG A 24 3.78 -4.17 0.97
N SER A 25 3.81 -4.73 2.17
CA SER A 25 3.01 -5.92 2.50
C SER A 25 1.51 -5.64 2.42
N VAL A 26 1.04 -4.45 2.81
CA VAL A 26 -0.37 -4.03 2.63
C VAL A 26 -0.73 -4.00 1.15
N LEU A 27 0.07 -3.35 0.30
CA LEU A 27 -0.20 -3.26 -1.14
C LEU A 27 -0.25 -4.64 -1.81
N GLU A 28 0.64 -5.56 -1.41
CA GLU A 28 0.65 -6.96 -1.88
C GLU A 28 -0.51 -7.81 -1.33
N ARG A 29 -1.21 -7.34 -0.29
CA ARG A 29 -2.48 -7.96 0.14
C ARG A 29 -3.69 -7.38 -0.56
N LEU A 30 -3.68 -6.07 -0.82
CA LEU A 30 -4.75 -5.40 -1.56
C LEU A 30 -4.79 -5.85 -3.03
N ILE A 31 -3.62 -6.00 -3.64
CA ILE A 31 -3.45 -6.40 -5.03
C ILE A 31 -2.32 -7.45 -5.07
N PRO A 32 -2.62 -8.74 -4.87
CA PRO A 32 -1.61 -9.78 -4.87
C PRO A 32 -1.07 -10.07 -6.28
N ASP A 33 0.16 -10.57 -6.37
CA ASP A 33 0.67 -11.22 -7.59
C ASP A 33 -0.27 -12.37 -8.00
N ASP A 34 -0.64 -12.41 -9.29
CA ASP A 34 -1.29 -13.55 -9.93
C ASP A 34 -0.60 -13.85 -11.28
N ASP A 35 -1.34 -14.09 -12.37
CA ASP A 35 -0.76 -14.10 -13.71
C ASP A 35 -0.17 -12.72 -14.11
N TRP A 36 -0.52 -11.67 -13.37
CA TRP A 36 -0.03 -10.30 -13.50
C TRP A 36 0.72 -9.83 -12.25
N PRO A 37 1.62 -8.83 -12.39
CA PRO A 37 2.31 -8.25 -11.25
C PRO A 37 1.34 -7.61 -10.23
N GLY A 38 1.54 -7.92 -8.96
CA GLY A 38 0.83 -7.34 -7.82
C GLY A 38 1.17 -5.87 -7.59
N GLY A 39 0.50 -5.26 -6.61
CA GLY A 39 0.45 -3.82 -6.41
C GLY A 39 1.82 -3.14 -6.35
N TRP A 40 2.80 -3.72 -5.65
CA TRP A 40 4.13 -3.11 -5.59
C TRP A 40 4.83 -3.14 -6.94
N ARG A 41 4.80 -4.30 -7.61
CA ARG A 41 5.48 -4.53 -8.89
C ARG A 41 4.80 -3.83 -10.07
N ALA A 42 3.49 -3.58 -9.97
CA ALA A 42 2.73 -2.78 -10.90
C ALA A 42 2.88 -1.26 -10.68
N GLY A 43 3.59 -0.84 -9.61
CA GLY A 43 3.98 0.55 -9.41
C GLY A 43 3.15 1.35 -8.40
N CYS A 44 2.27 0.73 -7.60
CA CYS A 44 1.51 1.46 -6.57
C CYS A 44 2.43 2.19 -5.57
N GLY A 45 3.58 1.61 -5.22
CA GLY A 45 4.57 2.29 -4.39
C GLY A 45 5.17 3.53 -5.05
N ALA A 46 5.44 3.47 -6.36
CA ALA A 46 5.95 4.60 -7.13
C ALA A 46 4.91 5.72 -7.27
N TYR A 47 3.64 5.35 -7.49
CA TYR A 47 2.51 6.26 -7.44
C TYR A 47 2.46 7.01 -6.10
N LEU A 48 2.43 6.30 -4.98
CA LEU A 48 2.39 6.92 -3.64
C LEU A 48 3.62 7.81 -3.39
N ALA A 49 4.82 7.37 -3.78
CA ALA A 49 6.05 8.15 -3.63
C ALA A 49 6.02 9.49 -4.39
N ARG A 50 5.31 9.52 -5.52
CA ARG A 50 5.08 10.74 -6.29
C ARG A 50 3.97 11.59 -5.67
N GLN A 51 2.83 10.99 -5.35
CA GLN A 51 1.67 11.72 -4.84
C GLN A 51 1.91 12.32 -3.45
N PHE A 52 2.68 11.65 -2.58
CA PHE A 52 3.09 12.22 -1.30
C PHE A 52 4.01 13.45 -1.43
N ALA A 53 4.61 13.69 -2.60
CA ALA A 53 5.36 14.91 -2.89
C ALA A 53 4.48 16.01 -3.55
N GLY A 54 3.18 15.76 -3.72
CA GLY A 54 2.23 16.65 -4.37
C GLY A 54 0.85 16.51 -3.73
N ASP A 55 -0.13 16.03 -4.50
CA ASP A 55 -1.56 16.09 -4.16
C ASP A 55 -1.94 15.32 -2.88
N LEU A 56 -1.15 14.32 -2.50
CA LEU A 56 -1.35 13.53 -1.27
C LEU A 56 -0.35 13.88 -0.15
N ALA A 57 0.32 15.04 -0.20
CA ALA A 57 1.27 15.43 0.85
C ALA A 57 0.62 15.44 2.25
N ASP A 58 -0.63 15.90 2.37
CA ASP A 58 -1.38 15.94 3.65
C ASP A 58 -1.77 14.55 4.17
N TRP A 59 -1.67 13.50 3.35
CA TRP A 59 -1.90 12.12 3.75
C TRP A 59 -0.67 11.48 4.42
N VAL A 60 0.53 12.05 4.26
CA VAL A 60 1.77 11.47 4.80
C VAL A 60 1.69 11.21 6.31
N PRO A 61 1.22 12.15 7.17
CA PRO A 61 1.08 11.88 8.61
C PRO A 61 0.10 10.73 8.89
N ARG A 62 -0.99 10.63 8.11
CA ARG A 62 -1.99 9.57 8.24
C ARG A 62 -1.41 8.20 7.89
N TYR A 63 -0.60 8.11 6.83
CA TYR A 63 0.11 6.88 6.47
C TYR A 63 1.12 6.47 7.53
N ARG A 64 1.93 7.40 8.04
CA ARG A 64 2.87 7.09 9.13
C ARG A 64 2.15 6.52 10.36
N ALA A 65 1.07 7.18 10.79
CA ALA A 65 0.28 6.77 11.93
C ALA A 65 -0.40 5.41 11.71
N GLY A 66 -1.09 5.23 10.59
CA GLY A 66 -1.84 4.01 10.28
C GLY A 66 -0.95 2.78 10.08
N LEU A 67 0.18 2.93 9.39
CA LEU A 67 1.12 1.82 9.18
C LEU A 67 1.81 1.40 10.48
N ALA A 68 2.19 2.35 11.33
CA ALA A 68 2.75 2.04 12.64
C ALA A 68 1.73 1.34 13.55
N ALA A 69 0.47 1.79 13.56
CA ALA A 69 -0.60 1.15 14.33
C ALA A 69 -0.92 -0.25 13.78
N LEU A 70 -0.92 -0.45 12.46
CA LEU A 70 -1.10 -1.76 11.84
C LEU A 70 0.02 -2.75 12.22
N ASP A 71 1.28 -2.32 12.21
CA ASP A 71 2.39 -3.16 12.66
C ASP A 71 2.27 -3.49 14.16
N ALA A 72 1.82 -2.53 14.97
CA ALA A 72 1.55 -2.76 16.39
C ALA A 72 0.41 -3.77 16.62
N GLU A 73 -0.67 -3.72 15.82
CA GLU A 73 -1.74 -4.73 15.85
C GLU A 73 -1.21 -6.13 15.56
N ALA A 74 -0.38 -6.27 14.52
CA ALA A 74 0.24 -7.54 14.17
C ALA A 74 1.10 -8.07 15.33
N ARG A 75 1.95 -7.23 15.92
CA ARG A 75 2.80 -7.61 17.05
C ARG A 75 1.98 -8.01 18.27
N LEU A 76 0.92 -7.27 18.57
CA LEU A 76 0.06 -7.54 19.72
C LEU A 76 -0.74 -8.84 19.56
N ARG A 77 -1.22 -9.14 18.35
CA ARG A 77 -2.08 -10.31 18.08
C ARG A 77 -1.30 -11.58 17.74
N HIS A 78 -0.13 -11.44 17.14
CA HIS A 78 0.61 -12.54 16.52
C HIS A 78 2.09 -12.60 16.93
N ALA A 79 2.59 -11.65 17.74
CA ALA A 79 3.98 -11.56 18.20
C ALA A 79 5.05 -11.37 17.09
N CYS A 80 4.65 -10.98 15.88
CA CYS A 80 5.56 -10.63 14.77
C CYS A 80 5.09 -9.36 14.05
N ALA A 81 5.95 -8.80 13.19
CA ALA A 81 5.60 -7.65 12.37
C ALA A 81 4.49 -8.00 11.37
N PHE A 82 3.73 -7.00 10.90
CA PHE A 82 2.68 -7.25 9.90
C PHE A 82 3.26 -7.86 8.61
N ALA A 83 4.44 -7.40 8.21
CA ALA A 83 5.14 -7.91 7.04
C ALA A 83 5.61 -9.37 7.15
N ASP A 84 5.68 -9.91 8.36
CA ASP A 84 6.10 -11.30 8.64
C ASP A 84 4.91 -12.24 8.83
N LEU A 85 3.67 -11.74 8.72
CA LEU A 85 2.47 -12.58 8.82
C LEU A 85 2.31 -13.49 7.60
N ALA A 86 1.77 -14.69 7.84
CA ALA A 86 1.23 -15.50 6.76
C ALA A 86 0.05 -14.76 6.08
N ALA A 87 -0.13 -14.97 4.77
CA ALA A 87 -1.13 -14.24 3.97
C ALA A 87 -2.54 -14.28 4.59
N ASP A 88 -3.03 -15.45 5.00
CA ASP A 88 -4.35 -15.58 5.61
C ASP A 88 -4.50 -14.79 6.91
N ALA A 89 -3.43 -14.71 7.72
CA ALA A 89 -3.42 -13.95 8.96
C ALA A 89 -3.37 -12.44 8.70
N ALA A 90 -2.57 -11.99 7.72
CA ALA A 90 -2.54 -10.61 7.27
C ALA A 90 -3.91 -10.18 6.73
N ASP A 91 -4.53 -10.99 5.88
CA ASP A 91 -5.85 -10.72 5.30
C ASP A 91 -6.94 -10.70 6.37
N ALA A 92 -6.90 -11.61 7.36
CA ALA A 92 -7.82 -11.59 8.49
C ALA A 92 -7.66 -10.32 9.33
N LEU A 93 -6.43 -9.89 9.59
CA LEU A 93 -6.14 -8.68 10.35
C LEU A 93 -6.62 -7.44 9.59
N LEU A 94 -6.38 -7.34 8.28
CA LEU A 94 -6.87 -6.22 7.45
C LEU A 94 -8.41 -6.14 7.43
N ARG A 95 -9.11 -7.28 7.38
CA ARG A 95 -10.59 -7.31 7.49
C ARG A 95 -11.10 -6.83 8.85
N ASP A 96 -10.37 -7.07 9.92
CA ASP A 96 -10.70 -6.53 11.24
C ASP A 96 -10.50 -5.01 11.26
N ILE A 97 -9.39 -4.50 10.68
CA ILE A 97 -9.14 -3.06 10.56
C ILE A 97 -10.22 -2.37 9.71
N GLU A 98 -10.63 -2.96 8.60
CA GLU A 98 -11.74 -2.49 7.76
C GLU A 98 -13.03 -2.30 8.55
N ARG A 99 -13.27 -3.16 9.55
CA ARG A 99 -14.44 -3.10 10.44
C ARG A 99 -14.23 -2.22 11.68
N GLY A 100 -13.05 -1.60 11.83
CA GLY A 100 -12.68 -0.83 13.02
C GLY A 100 -12.42 -1.68 14.27
N VAL A 101 -12.18 -2.98 14.12
CA VAL A 101 -11.91 -3.90 15.24
C VAL A 101 -10.42 -3.88 15.56
N THR A 102 -10.03 -3.05 16.52
CA THR A 102 -8.63 -2.83 16.93
C THR A 102 -8.37 -3.32 18.35
N ARG A 103 -7.12 -3.71 18.64
CA ARG A 103 -6.61 -4.04 19.99
C ARG A 103 -5.46 -3.14 20.41
N ALA A 104 -4.69 -2.64 19.45
CA ALA A 104 -3.67 -1.64 19.68
C ALA A 104 -4.32 -0.24 19.74
N ASP A 105 -3.58 0.73 20.25
CA ASP A 105 -4.01 2.12 20.23
C ASP A 105 -3.83 2.70 18.82
N TRP A 106 -4.92 3.21 18.24
CA TRP A 106 -4.91 3.88 16.95
C TRP A 106 -5.10 5.39 17.14
N PRO A 107 -4.12 6.23 16.75
CA PRO A 107 -4.24 7.69 16.86
C PRO A 107 -5.14 8.31 15.78
N ILE A 108 -5.61 7.49 14.82
CA ILE A 108 -6.50 7.86 13.72
C ILE A 108 -7.58 6.78 13.57
N ASP A 109 -8.68 7.10 12.90
CA ASP A 109 -9.69 6.10 12.57
C ASP A 109 -9.11 5.01 11.64
N ALA A 110 -9.11 3.77 12.13
CA ALA A 110 -8.45 2.63 11.50
C ALA A 110 -9.15 2.20 10.20
N ALA A 111 -10.49 2.15 10.21
CA ALA A 111 -11.29 1.77 9.06
C ALA A 111 -11.17 2.80 7.93
N ALA A 112 -11.26 4.08 8.25
CA ALA A 112 -11.09 5.16 7.29
C ALA A 112 -9.64 5.28 6.79
N PHE A 113 -8.64 4.84 7.57
CA PHE A 113 -7.26 4.77 7.08
C PHE A 113 -7.14 3.67 6.03
N PHE A 114 -7.66 2.49 6.35
CA PHE A 114 -7.63 1.35 5.44
C PHE A 114 -8.41 1.62 4.16
N ALA A 115 -9.59 2.22 4.23
CA ALA A 115 -10.37 2.61 3.05
C ALA A 115 -9.57 3.54 2.12
N GLY A 116 -8.92 4.58 2.66
CA GLY A 116 -8.07 5.46 1.85
C GLY A 116 -6.85 4.73 1.26
N ALA A 117 -6.27 3.76 1.98
CA ALA A 117 -5.19 2.94 1.45
C ALA A 117 -5.65 2.03 0.29
N VAL A 118 -6.87 1.51 0.35
CA VAL A 118 -7.53 0.78 -0.75
C VAL A 118 -7.71 1.69 -1.96
N ASP A 119 -8.27 2.88 -1.76
CA ASP A 119 -8.51 3.84 -2.84
C ASP A 119 -7.19 4.24 -3.55
N HIS A 120 -6.16 4.61 -2.80
CA HIS A 120 -4.87 4.97 -3.41
C HIS A 120 -4.14 3.77 -4.05
N ALA A 121 -4.34 2.54 -3.54
CA ALA A 121 -3.81 1.35 -4.19
C ALA A 121 -4.50 1.12 -5.54
N ALA A 122 -5.82 1.26 -5.59
CA ALA A 122 -6.61 1.16 -6.82
C ALA A 122 -6.22 2.26 -7.82
N GLU A 123 -6.09 3.51 -7.38
CA GLU A 123 -5.60 4.61 -8.22
C GLU A 123 -4.21 4.30 -8.78
N GLY A 124 -3.29 3.84 -7.92
CA GLY A 124 -1.93 3.50 -8.32
C GLY A 124 -1.85 2.30 -9.28
N PHE A 125 -2.85 1.43 -9.30
CA PHE A 125 -2.85 0.26 -10.17
C PHE A 125 -3.60 0.48 -11.48
N TYR A 126 -4.76 1.14 -11.44
CA TYR A 126 -5.69 1.21 -12.58
C TYR A 126 -5.64 2.54 -13.36
N SER A 127 -5.08 3.61 -12.77
CA SER A 127 -5.04 4.92 -13.42
C SER A 127 -4.04 5.00 -14.57
N ASP A 128 -4.01 6.15 -15.26
CA ASP A 128 -3.02 6.44 -16.30
C ASP A 128 -1.57 6.24 -15.78
N PRO A 129 -0.70 5.49 -16.48
CA PRO A 129 0.71 5.34 -16.11
C PRO A 129 1.45 6.66 -15.93
N ALA A 130 1.01 7.73 -16.60
CA ALA A 130 1.52 9.09 -16.42
C ALA A 130 1.36 9.61 -14.99
N ASN A 131 0.54 8.98 -14.15
CA ASN A 131 0.40 9.27 -12.72
C ASN A 131 1.51 8.63 -11.85
N GLY A 132 2.36 7.77 -12.43
CA GLY A 132 3.52 7.16 -11.76
C GLY A 132 3.28 5.75 -11.23
N GLY A 133 2.04 5.26 -11.33
CA GLY A 133 1.65 3.87 -11.10
C GLY A 133 1.38 3.14 -12.43
N ASN A 134 0.59 2.06 -12.39
CA ASN A 134 0.20 1.25 -13.56
C ASN A 134 1.35 1.08 -14.56
N HIS A 135 2.51 0.64 -14.09
CA HIS A 135 3.74 0.64 -14.89
C HIS A 135 3.52 -0.15 -16.18
N ALA A 136 3.96 0.41 -17.31
CA ALA A 136 3.74 -0.14 -18.65
C ALA A 136 2.25 -0.39 -19.04
N GLY A 137 1.29 0.19 -18.30
CA GLY A 137 -0.13 -0.04 -18.54
C GLY A 137 -0.57 -1.47 -18.26
N ILE A 138 0.07 -2.17 -17.31
CA ILE A 138 -0.24 -3.56 -16.93
C ILE A 138 -1.74 -3.76 -16.73
N ALA A 139 -2.40 -2.89 -15.97
CA ALA A 139 -3.83 -3.01 -15.70
C ALA A 139 -4.67 -2.81 -16.96
N TRP A 140 -4.22 -1.96 -17.90
CA TRP A 140 -4.91 -1.76 -19.18
C TRP A 140 -4.77 -2.98 -20.08
N GLN A 141 -3.58 -3.59 -20.14
CA GLN A 141 -3.36 -4.84 -20.86
C GLN A 141 -4.23 -5.97 -20.29
N MET A 142 -4.31 -6.06 -18.96
CA MET A 142 -5.12 -7.05 -18.24
C MET A 142 -6.61 -6.98 -18.64
N VAL A 143 -7.18 -5.78 -18.78
CA VAL A 143 -8.59 -5.59 -19.15
C VAL A 143 -8.82 -5.50 -20.68
N GLY A 144 -7.76 -5.62 -21.49
CA GLY A 144 -7.84 -5.49 -22.94
C GLY A 144 -8.08 -4.07 -23.45
N PHE A 145 -7.78 -3.05 -22.65
CA PHE A 145 -7.88 -1.65 -23.06
C PHE A 145 -6.68 -1.26 -23.94
N VAL A 146 -6.97 -0.71 -25.12
CA VAL A 146 -5.96 -0.28 -26.10
C VAL A 146 -6.11 1.22 -26.33
N VAL A 147 -5.02 1.96 -26.15
CA VAL A 147 -4.98 3.38 -26.53
C VAL A 147 -4.86 3.47 -28.05
N THR A 148 -5.98 3.74 -28.72
CA THR A 148 -5.98 4.08 -30.15
C THR A 148 -5.80 5.59 -30.28
N GLY A 149 -4.66 6.01 -30.83
CA GLY A 149 -4.38 7.41 -31.19
C GLY A 149 -5.07 7.85 -32.47
#